data_AF-A0AAU3T1G8-F1
#
_entry.id   AF-A0AAU3T1G8-F1
#
_cell.length_a   1.000
_cell.length_b   1.000
_cell.length_c   1.000
_cell.angle_alpha   90.00
_cell.angle_beta   90.00
_cell.angle_gamma   90.00
#
_symmetry.space_group_name_H-M   'P 1'
#
loop_
_entity.id
_entity.type
_entity.pdbx_description
1 polymer ?
#
loop_
_entity_poly.entity_id
_entity_poly.type
_entity_poly.pdbx_seq_one_letter_code
_entity_poly.pdbx_strand_id
1 'polypeptide(L)'
;MMPIPGSGLAKGLAVTLRTMTKRSHTAQYPEVQPALPPRSRGVIGLFEENCTVCMLCARECPDWCIYIDSHKETVPASTPGGRERSRNVLDRFAIDFSLCMYCGICIEVCPFDALFWSPEFEYAETDIHELTHERDKLREWMWTVPAPPALDPAAEEPKEIAAARKAVEKAEAAAAAAAAAAEAAAATATDGGAEPPTTPTPEGDA
;
A
#
# COMPACT_ATOMS: atom_id res chain seq x y z
N MET A 1 48.38 -47.77 -16.89
CA MET A 1 48.40 -46.95 -18.12
C MET A 1 48.62 -45.50 -17.70
N MET A 2 49.82 -44.95 -17.91
CA MET A 2 50.11 -43.55 -17.55
C MET A 2 49.25 -42.62 -18.44
N PRO A 3 48.62 -41.58 -17.88
CA PRO A 3 47.86 -40.62 -18.68
C PRO A 3 48.77 -39.94 -19.69
N ILE A 4 48.32 -39.82 -20.94
CA ILE A 4 49.03 -39.11 -22.00
C ILE A 4 49.23 -37.65 -21.53
N PRO A 5 50.47 -37.12 -21.57
CA PRO A 5 50.72 -35.73 -21.21
C PRO A 5 49.85 -34.81 -22.08
N GLY A 6 49.17 -33.84 -21.45
CA GLY A 6 48.28 -32.89 -22.14
C GLY A 6 46.83 -33.34 -22.34
N SER A 7 46.47 -34.58 -22.00
CA SER A 7 45.07 -35.06 -22.09
C SER A 7 44.08 -34.24 -21.25
N GLY A 8 44.52 -33.66 -20.13
CA GLY A 8 43.72 -32.72 -19.34
C GLY A 8 43.45 -31.40 -20.06
N LEU A 9 44.45 -30.84 -20.75
CA LEU A 9 44.33 -29.60 -21.51
C LEU A 9 43.36 -29.78 -22.69
N ALA A 10 43.51 -30.88 -23.43
CA ALA A 10 42.62 -31.20 -24.55
C ALA A 10 41.16 -31.37 -24.10
N LYS A 11 40.93 -32.03 -22.96
CA LYS A 11 39.58 -32.16 -22.37
C LYS A 11 39.03 -30.80 -21.94
N GLY A 12 39.84 -29.92 -21.36
CA GLY A 12 39.44 -28.56 -21.00
C GLY A 12 39.01 -27.74 -22.21
N LEU A 13 39.83 -27.72 -23.27
CA LEU A 13 39.51 -27.04 -24.53
C LEU A 13 38.25 -27.61 -25.20
N ALA A 14 38.03 -28.92 -25.13
CA ALA A 14 36.81 -29.54 -25.64
C ALA A 14 35.55 -29.06 -24.88
N VAL A 15 35.63 -28.86 -23.56
CA VAL A 15 34.53 -28.28 -22.78
C VAL A 15 34.28 -26.83 -23.20
N THR A 16 35.33 -26.02 -23.38
CA THR A 16 35.20 -24.65 -23.87
C THR A 16 34.54 -24.60 -25.24
N LEU A 17 35.01 -25.40 -26.20
CA LEU A 17 34.44 -25.46 -27.55
C LEU A 17 32.96 -25.88 -27.53
N ARG A 18 32.60 -26.85 -26.68
CA ARG A 18 31.21 -27.28 -26.50
C ARG A 18 30.33 -26.19 -25.89
N THR A 19 30.87 -25.37 -24.99
CA THR A 19 30.11 -24.26 -24.38
C THR A 19 29.97 -23.10 -25.37
N MET A 20 30.97 -22.84 -26.21
CA MET A 20 30.97 -21.76 -27.20
C MET A 20 29.86 -21.90 -28.25
N THR A 21 29.39 -23.13 -28.52
CA THR A 21 28.28 -23.39 -29.45
C THR A 21 26.90 -23.38 -28.78
N LYS A 22 26.82 -23.21 -27.45
CA LYS A 22 25.53 -23.08 -26.75
C LYS A 22 24.97 -21.67 -26.93
N ARG A 23 23.64 -21.56 -26.87
CA ARG A 23 22.93 -20.27 -26.83
C ARG A 23 23.34 -19.49 -25.58
N SER A 24 23.56 -18.18 -25.73
CA SER A 24 23.85 -17.30 -24.60
C SER A 24 22.66 -17.19 -23.63
N HIS A 25 22.96 -17.09 -22.34
CA HIS A 25 21.98 -16.80 -21.28
C HIS A 25 21.81 -15.30 -21.01
N THR A 26 22.51 -14.43 -21.74
CA THR A 26 22.43 -12.97 -21.56
C THR A 26 21.02 -12.44 -21.80
N ALA A 27 20.47 -11.75 -20.80
CA ALA A 27 19.36 -10.82 -20.97
C ALA A 27 19.95 -9.44 -21.30
N GLN A 28 19.44 -8.77 -22.34
CA GLN A 28 19.89 -7.44 -22.73
C GLN A 28 19.13 -6.41 -21.91
N TYR A 29 19.78 -5.88 -20.87
CA TYR A 29 19.26 -4.78 -20.08
C TYR A 29 19.64 -3.45 -20.76
N PRO A 30 18.73 -2.45 -20.85
CA PRO A 30 17.44 -2.33 -20.17
C PRO A 30 16.22 -2.88 -20.92
N GLU A 31 16.36 -3.42 -22.14
CA GLU A 31 15.22 -3.86 -22.95
C GLU A 31 14.50 -5.09 -22.39
N VAL A 32 15.22 -5.94 -21.65
CA VAL A 32 14.72 -7.14 -20.98
C VAL A 32 14.97 -7.02 -19.48
N GLN A 33 13.92 -6.68 -18.73
CA GLN A 33 13.99 -6.56 -17.27
C GLN A 33 14.09 -7.92 -16.55
N PRO A 34 14.76 -7.98 -15.39
CA PRO A 34 14.85 -9.20 -14.60
C PRO A 34 13.47 -9.57 -14.02
N ALA A 35 13.15 -10.87 -14.03
CA ALA A 35 11.97 -11.39 -13.34
C ALA A 35 12.23 -11.44 -11.83
N LEU A 36 11.75 -10.44 -11.09
CA LEU A 36 11.91 -10.36 -9.65
C LEU A 36 10.84 -11.19 -8.91
N PRO A 37 11.22 -11.93 -7.85
CA PRO A 37 10.24 -12.61 -7.02
C PRO A 37 9.35 -11.60 -6.26
N PRO A 38 8.11 -11.97 -5.88
CA PRO A 38 7.18 -11.04 -5.22
C PRO A 38 7.67 -10.46 -3.87
N ARG A 39 8.59 -11.15 -3.19
CA ARG A 39 9.18 -10.72 -1.91
C ARG A 39 10.54 -10.04 -2.08
N SER A 40 10.80 -9.48 -3.25
CA SER A 40 12.03 -8.73 -3.51
C SER A 40 12.11 -7.50 -2.61
N ARG A 41 13.32 -7.14 -2.21
CA ARG A 41 13.61 -5.99 -1.36
C ARG A 41 14.23 -4.91 -2.22
N GLY A 42 13.41 -4.03 -2.78
CA GLY A 42 13.85 -2.85 -3.52
C GLY A 42 13.93 -1.64 -2.58
N VAL A 43 13.22 -0.59 -2.92
CA VAL A 43 13.03 0.59 -2.07
C VAL A 43 11.90 0.37 -1.06
N ILE A 44 11.90 1.17 0.02
CA ILE A 44 10.86 1.12 1.06
C ILE A 44 9.79 2.17 0.75
N GLY A 45 8.53 1.74 0.72
CA GLY A 45 7.35 2.60 0.65
C GLY A 45 6.78 2.91 2.04
N LEU A 46 6.25 4.12 2.22
CA LEU A 46 5.64 4.58 3.48
C LEU A 46 4.13 4.83 3.32
N PHE A 47 3.36 4.07 4.09
CA PHE A 47 1.96 4.36 4.35
C PHE A 47 1.80 5.28 5.58
N GLU A 48 1.93 6.61 5.37
CA GLU A 48 1.97 7.63 6.43
C GLU A 48 0.79 7.55 7.40
N GLU A 49 -0.42 7.28 6.89
CA GLU A 49 -1.64 7.24 7.69
C GLU A 49 -1.61 6.12 8.75
N ASN A 50 -0.81 5.08 8.51
CA ASN A 50 -0.60 3.98 9.46
C ASN A 50 0.54 4.27 10.46
N CYS A 51 1.40 5.25 10.21
CA CYS A 51 2.50 5.56 11.11
C CYS A 51 2.00 6.28 12.38
N THR A 52 2.25 5.67 13.54
CA THR A 52 1.87 6.22 14.86
C THR A 52 3.02 6.85 15.63
N VAL A 53 4.20 6.98 14.99
CA VAL A 53 5.43 7.49 15.61
C VAL A 53 5.84 6.69 16.87
N CYS A 54 5.69 5.36 16.83
CA CYS A 54 6.10 4.48 17.93
C CYS A 54 7.63 4.38 18.09
N MET A 55 8.40 4.83 17.09
CA MET A 55 9.87 4.79 17.01
C MET A 55 10.48 3.37 17.05
N LEU A 56 9.68 2.32 16.85
CA LEU A 56 10.17 0.94 16.82
C LEU A 56 11.09 0.69 15.62
N CYS A 57 10.67 1.09 14.43
CA CYS A 57 11.45 0.92 13.21
C CYS A 57 12.81 1.63 13.26
N ALA A 58 12.86 2.85 13.82
CA ALA A 58 14.11 3.60 13.95
C ALA A 58 15.04 3.00 15.02
N ARG A 59 14.50 2.47 16.12
CA ARG A 59 15.31 1.84 17.20
C ARG A 59 15.87 0.48 16.81
N GLU A 60 15.11 -0.29 16.04
CA GLU A 60 15.49 -1.65 15.64
C GLU A 60 16.33 -1.67 14.34
N CYS A 61 16.40 -0.54 13.63
CA CYS A 61 17.27 -0.41 12.47
C CYS A 61 18.73 -0.66 12.92
N PRO A 62 19.47 -1.61 12.32
CA PRO A 62 20.86 -1.89 12.72
C PRO A 62 21.82 -0.76 12.36
N ASP A 63 21.54 -0.02 11.28
CA ASP A 63 22.39 1.06 10.75
C ASP A 63 21.96 2.46 11.24
N TRP A 64 20.83 2.55 11.94
CA TRP A 64 20.26 3.81 12.47
C TRP A 64 20.00 4.85 11.36
N CYS A 65 19.59 4.40 10.18
CA CYS A 65 19.38 5.23 8.99
C CYS A 65 17.99 5.88 8.89
N ILE A 66 17.14 5.76 9.91
CA ILE A 66 15.76 6.27 9.89
C ILE A 66 15.65 7.49 10.82
N TYR A 67 15.24 8.63 10.27
CA TYR A 67 15.00 9.87 10.99
C TYR A 67 13.51 10.13 11.13
N ILE A 68 13.05 10.36 12.37
CA ILE A 68 11.63 10.59 12.67
C ILE A 68 11.51 11.78 13.62
N ASP A 69 10.77 12.79 13.21
CA ASP A 69 10.37 13.92 14.05
C ASP A 69 8.85 13.89 14.27
N SER A 70 8.41 14.32 15.46
CA SER A 70 7.00 14.32 15.84
C SER A 70 6.68 15.34 16.93
N HIS A 71 5.44 15.81 16.93
CA HIS A 71 4.88 16.62 18.00
C HIS A 71 3.66 15.93 18.63
N LYS A 72 3.22 16.47 19.76
CA LYS A 72 2.03 15.98 20.49
C LYS A 72 0.87 16.93 20.28
N GLU A 73 -0.26 16.37 19.86
CA GLU A 73 -1.53 17.05 19.83
C GLU A 73 -2.47 16.51 20.92
N THR A 74 -3.25 17.40 21.52
CA THR A 74 -4.29 17.02 22.48
C THR A 74 -5.59 16.75 21.73
N VAL A 75 -6.08 15.52 21.82
CA VAL A 75 -7.36 15.10 21.26
C VAL A 75 -8.44 15.28 22.33
N PRO A 76 -9.49 16.06 22.05
CA PRO A 76 -10.58 16.26 23.00
C PRO A 76 -11.31 14.94 23.23
N ALA A 77 -11.88 14.79 24.43
CA ALA A 77 -12.61 13.58 24.77
C ALA A 77 -13.84 13.40 23.88
N SER A 78 -14.00 12.22 23.27
CA SER A 78 -15.16 11.89 22.44
C SER A 78 -16.46 11.73 23.24
N THR A 79 -16.37 11.69 24.57
CA THR A 79 -17.52 11.51 25.48
C THR A 79 -17.53 12.64 26.52
N PRO A 80 -18.70 13.21 26.87
CA PRO A 80 -18.80 14.18 27.95
C PRO A 80 -18.22 13.63 29.26
N GLY A 81 -17.27 14.34 29.86
CA GLY A 81 -16.57 13.92 31.09
C GLY A 81 -15.36 12.99 30.87
N GLY A 82 -14.97 12.70 29.63
CA GLY A 82 -13.76 11.93 29.33
C GLY A 82 -12.47 12.74 29.51
N ARG A 83 -11.35 12.04 29.73
CA ARG A 83 -10.00 12.65 29.83
C ARG A 83 -9.44 12.95 28.44
N GLU A 84 -8.90 14.15 28.27
CA GLU A 84 -8.12 14.53 27.09
C GLU A 84 -6.95 13.56 26.88
N ARG A 85 -6.73 13.14 25.63
CA ARG A 85 -5.64 12.22 25.29
C ARG A 85 -4.61 12.94 24.45
N SER A 86 -3.33 12.64 24.64
CA SER A 86 -2.30 13.08 23.71
C SER A 86 -2.12 12.03 22.61
N ARG A 87 -1.97 12.50 21.37
CA ARG A 87 -1.60 11.72 20.20
C ARG A 87 -0.31 12.29 19.62
N ASN A 88 0.62 11.42 19.22
CA ASN A 88 1.78 11.84 18.45
C ASN A 88 1.38 12.00 16.98
N VAL A 89 1.82 13.10 16.37
CA VAL A 89 1.65 13.38 14.95
C VAL A 89 3.02 13.40 14.30
N LEU A 90 3.13 12.76 13.14
CA LEU A 90 4.37 12.64 12.39
C LEU A 90 4.68 13.96 11.67
N ASP A 91 5.85 14.54 11.94
CA ASP A 91 6.31 15.77 11.26
C ASP A 91 7.27 15.45 10.12
N ARG A 92 8.18 14.52 10.35
CA ARG A 92 9.18 14.08 9.38
C ARG A 92 9.39 12.59 9.50
N PHE A 93 9.56 11.94 8.36
CA PHE A 93 10.02 10.57 8.27
C PHE A 93 10.97 10.48 7.09
N ALA A 94 12.23 10.14 7.33
CA ALA A 94 13.23 9.99 6.28
C ALA A 94 14.02 8.70 6.47
N ILE A 95 14.44 8.11 5.35
CA ILE A 95 15.36 6.97 5.33
C ILE A 95 16.56 7.35 4.48
N ASP A 96 17.75 7.21 5.05
CA ASP A 96 19.00 7.35 4.31
C ASP A 96 19.38 6.00 3.68
N PHE A 97 19.17 5.90 2.36
CA PHE A 97 19.50 4.71 1.58
C PHE A 97 21.01 4.58 1.31
N SER A 98 21.83 5.59 1.58
CA SER A 98 23.29 5.45 1.56
C SER A 98 23.81 4.62 2.73
N LEU A 99 23.03 4.52 3.82
CA LEU A 99 23.35 3.74 5.02
C LEU A 99 22.54 2.44 5.13
N CYS A 100 21.32 2.40 4.60
CA CYS A 100 20.43 1.25 4.70
C CYS A 100 21.05 -0.03 4.10
N MET A 101 21.12 -1.12 4.88
CA MET A 101 21.56 -2.43 4.39
C MET A 101 20.44 -3.34 3.84
N TYR A 102 19.22 -2.84 3.68
CA TYR A 102 18.05 -3.58 3.15
C TYR A 102 17.68 -4.86 3.94
N CYS A 103 17.86 -4.83 5.26
CA CYS A 103 17.60 -5.96 6.14
C CYS A 103 16.09 -6.28 6.32
N GLY A 104 15.22 -5.27 6.18
CA GLY A 104 13.75 -5.41 6.31
C GLY A 104 13.23 -5.41 7.74
N ILE A 105 14.08 -5.24 8.73
CA ILE A 105 13.68 -5.30 10.14
C ILE A 105 12.70 -4.18 10.49
N CYS A 106 12.86 -2.99 9.92
CA CYS A 106 11.95 -1.87 10.11
C CYS A 106 10.51 -2.16 9.64
N ILE A 107 10.34 -3.01 8.63
CA ILE A 107 9.05 -3.45 8.11
C ILE A 107 8.43 -4.48 9.05
N GLU A 108 9.18 -5.52 9.40
CA GLU A 108 8.70 -6.61 10.27
C GLU A 108 8.37 -6.14 11.70
N VAL A 109 9.11 -5.16 12.21
CA VAL A 109 8.87 -4.62 13.57
C VAL A 109 7.74 -3.60 13.62
N CYS A 110 7.27 -3.11 12.46
CA CYS A 110 6.23 -2.10 12.41
C CYS A 110 4.88 -2.74 12.81
N PRO A 111 4.31 -2.41 13.98
CA PRO A 111 3.10 -3.09 14.44
C PRO A 111 1.82 -2.56 13.78
N PHE A 112 1.94 -1.59 12.87
CA PHE A 112 0.83 -0.93 12.19
C PHE A 112 0.94 -1.04 10.67
N ASP A 113 1.89 -1.84 10.15
CA ASP A 113 2.10 -2.00 8.71
C ASP A 113 2.18 -0.65 7.98
N ALA A 114 3.09 0.22 8.44
CA ALA A 114 3.32 1.53 7.83
C ALA A 114 4.43 1.50 6.76
N LEU A 115 5.28 0.48 6.75
CA LEU A 115 6.42 0.37 5.84
C LEU A 115 6.28 -0.91 5.01
N PHE A 116 6.61 -0.84 3.72
CA PHE A 116 6.50 -1.98 2.82
C PHE A 116 7.66 -2.02 1.81
N TRP A 117 7.94 -3.20 1.28
CA TRP A 117 8.86 -3.35 0.17
C TRP A 117 8.17 -3.04 -1.16
N SER A 118 8.74 -2.08 -1.89
CA SER A 118 8.49 -1.90 -3.31
C SER A 118 9.50 -2.74 -4.12
N PRO A 119 9.13 -3.26 -5.30
CA PRO A 119 10.04 -3.98 -6.19
C PRO A 119 11.00 -3.05 -6.92
N GLU A 120 10.82 -1.73 -6.82
CA GLU A 120 11.66 -0.73 -7.50
C GLU A 120 13.08 -0.77 -6.93
N PHE A 121 14.06 -0.98 -7.82
CA PHE A 121 15.48 -1.06 -7.48
C PHE A 121 16.33 -0.04 -8.24
N GLU A 122 15.73 0.66 -9.20
CA GLU A 122 16.40 1.58 -10.14
C GLU A 122 16.21 3.04 -9.69
N TYR A 123 16.79 3.41 -8.55
CA TYR A 123 16.74 4.78 -8.00
C TYR A 123 18.14 5.30 -7.67
N ALA A 124 19.13 4.94 -8.50
CA ALA A 124 20.47 5.47 -8.35
C ALA A 124 20.47 6.98 -8.62
N GLU A 125 21.04 7.74 -7.68
CA GLU A 125 21.16 9.19 -7.77
C GLU A 125 22.60 9.62 -8.00
N THR A 126 22.79 10.88 -8.43
CA THR A 126 24.13 11.42 -8.71
C THR A 126 24.77 12.09 -7.51
N ASP A 127 23.97 12.58 -6.56
CA ASP A 127 24.42 13.09 -5.27
C ASP A 127 23.99 12.13 -4.15
N ILE A 128 24.88 11.92 -3.18
CA ILE A 128 24.59 11.12 -1.99
C ILE A 128 23.44 11.71 -1.16
N HIS A 129 23.29 13.04 -1.15
CA HIS A 129 22.21 13.71 -0.43
C HIS A 129 20.83 13.34 -0.97
N GLU A 130 20.73 12.98 -2.26
CA GLU A 130 19.49 12.56 -2.91
C GLU A 130 19.07 11.14 -2.51
N LEU A 131 19.99 10.32 -1.96
CA LEU A 131 19.67 9.00 -1.41
C LEU A 131 18.96 9.07 -0.05
N THR A 132 18.84 10.25 0.55
CA THR A 132 17.95 10.46 1.70
C THR A 132 16.54 10.71 1.20
N HIS A 133 15.71 9.68 1.22
CA HIS A 133 14.32 9.81 0.82
C HIS A 133 13.48 10.31 1.99
N GLU A 134 12.94 11.51 1.84
CA GLU A 134 11.96 12.10 2.75
C GLU A 134 10.58 11.44 2.58
N ARG A 135 9.69 11.75 3.52
CA ARG A 135 8.35 11.15 3.68
C ARG A 135 7.56 11.11 2.37
N ASP A 136 7.57 12.20 1.61
CA ASP A 136 6.79 12.32 0.37
C ASP A 136 7.34 11.42 -0.75
N LYS A 137 8.66 11.21 -0.79
CA LYS A 137 9.29 10.26 -1.74
C LYS A 137 8.99 8.82 -1.35
N LEU A 138 9.06 8.51 -0.05
CA LEU A 138 8.67 7.18 0.47
C LEU A 138 7.18 6.89 0.22
N ARG A 139 6.32 7.91 0.32
CA ARG A 139 4.90 7.84 -0.05
C ARG A 139 4.73 7.49 -1.53
N GLU A 140 5.49 8.11 -2.43
CA GLU A 140 5.43 7.80 -3.86
C GLU A 140 5.71 6.33 -4.15
N TRP A 141 6.72 5.75 -3.49
CA TRP A 141 7.07 4.34 -3.66
C TRP A 141 5.95 3.38 -3.22
N MET A 142 5.04 3.81 -2.34
CA MET A 142 3.90 3.01 -1.91
C MET A 142 3.01 2.57 -3.09
N TRP A 143 2.93 3.36 -4.16
CA TRP A 143 2.12 3.02 -5.34
C TRP A 143 2.62 1.81 -6.12
N THR A 144 3.90 1.45 -5.93
CA THR A 144 4.53 0.31 -6.59
C THR A 144 4.56 -0.95 -5.70
N VAL A 145 4.11 -0.84 -4.45
CA VAL A 145 4.07 -1.97 -3.52
C VAL A 145 3.03 -2.99 -4.00
N PRO A 146 3.43 -4.26 -4.25
CA PRO A 146 2.50 -5.29 -4.67
C PRO A 146 1.52 -5.61 -3.53
N ALA A 147 0.28 -5.95 -3.92
CA ALA A 147 -0.70 -6.40 -2.96
C ALA A 147 -0.18 -7.64 -2.19
N PRO A 148 -0.55 -7.79 -0.91
CA PRO A 148 -0.22 -8.97 -0.14
C PRO A 148 -0.62 -10.25 -0.89
N PRO A 149 0.21 -11.32 -0.86
CA PRO A 149 -0.16 -12.57 -1.48
C PRO A 149 -1.48 -13.08 -0.90
N ALA A 150 -2.29 -13.72 -1.73
CA ALA A 150 -3.53 -14.34 -1.29
C ALA A 150 -3.26 -15.28 -0.11
N LEU A 151 -4.16 -15.25 0.88
CA LEU A 151 -4.12 -16.19 1.98
C LEU A 151 -4.25 -17.62 1.44
N ASP A 152 -3.60 -18.57 2.12
CA ASP A 152 -3.73 -19.98 1.78
C ASP A 152 -5.23 -20.35 1.70
N PRO A 153 -5.67 -21.12 0.69
CA PRO A 153 -7.07 -21.56 0.60
C PRO A 153 -7.62 -22.24 1.86
N ALA A 154 -6.76 -22.83 2.69
CA ALA A 154 -7.11 -23.44 3.97
C ALA A 154 -7.03 -22.48 5.18
N ALA A 155 -6.57 -21.23 4.98
CA ALA A 155 -6.53 -20.23 6.04
C ALA A 155 -7.94 -19.73 6.38
N GLU A 156 -8.19 -19.50 7.66
CA GLU A 156 -9.44 -18.87 8.10
C GLU A 156 -9.52 -17.45 7.54
N GLU A 157 -10.68 -17.09 6.96
CA GLU A 157 -10.90 -15.74 6.44
C GLU A 157 -10.62 -14.71 7.55
N PRO A 158 -9.85 -13.64 7.28
CA PRO A 158 -9.62 -12.59 8.24
C PRO A 158 -10.96 -12.05 8.72
N LYS A 159 -11.13 -11.96 10.04
CA LYS A 159 -12.37 -11.47 10.66
C LYS A 159 -12.78 -10.09 10.14
N GLU A 160 -11.80 -9.29 9.75
CA GLU A 160 -11.99 -7.97 9.14
C GLU A 160 -12.62 -8.05 7.76
N ILE A 161 -12.23 -9.01 6.92
CA ILE A 161 -12.83 -9.22 5.59
C ILE A 161 -14.25 -9.74 5.74
N ALA A 162 -14.48 -10.71 6.63
CA ALA A 162 -15.81 -11.22 6.92
C ALA A 162 -16.73 -10.10 7.48
N ALA A 163 -16.21 -9.26 8.38
CA ALA A 163 -16.94 -8.13 8.93
C ALA A 163 -17.20 -7.04 7.88
N ALA A 164 -16.24 -6.74 7.01
CA ALA A 164 -16.38 -5.77 5.94
C ALA A 164 -17.43 -6.22 4.92
N ARG A 165 -17.38 -7.49 4.47
CA ARG A 165 -18.40 -8.07 3.57
C ARG A 165 -19.80 -7.97 4.18
N LYS A 166 -19.93 -8.34 5.46
CA LYS A 166 -21.20 -8.23 6.19
C LYS A 166 -21.67 -6.78 6.33
N ALA A 167 -20.74 -5.83 6.52
CA ALA A 167 -21.06 -4.41 6.58
C ALA A 167 -21.52 -3.87 5.22
N VAL A 168 -20.87 -4.29 4.13
CA VAL A 168 -21.26 -3.96 2.74
C VAL A 168 -22.63 -4.53 2.42
N GLU A 169 -22.87 -5.83 2.66
CA GLU A 169 -24.20 -6.45 2.46
C GLU A 169 -25.29 -5.74 3.26
N LYS A 170 -24.99 -5.36 4.51
CA LYS A 170 -25.93 -4.61 5.35
C LYS A 170 -26.18 -3.20 4.80
N ALA A 171 -25.15 -2.51 4.31
CA ALA A 171 -25.27 -1.19 3.73
C ALA A 171 -26.06 -1.22 2.40
N GLU A 172 -25.80 -2.22 1.55
CA GLU A 172 -26.53 -2.46 0.30
C GLU A 172 -27.99 -2.81 0.56
N ALA A 173 -28.28 -3.68 1.54
CA ALA A 173 -29.66 -4.00 1.94
C ALA A 173 -30.40 -2.78 2.51
N ALA A 174 -29.71 -1.94 3.30
CA ALA A 174 -30.28 -0.70 3.82
C ALA A 174 -30.53 0.32 2.70
N ALA A 175 -29.62 0.44 1.73
CA ALA A 175 -29.77 1.31 0.57
C ALA A 175 -30.93 0.85 -0.33
N ALA A 176 -31.06 -0.45 -0.58
CA ALA A 176 -32.17 -1.01 -1.35
C ALA A 176 -33.51 -0.81 -0.65
N ALA A 177 -33.57 -0.99 0.67
CA ALA A 177 -34.78 -0.72 1.46
C ALA A 177 -35.16 0.77 1.45
N ALA A 178 -34.18 1.67 1.55
CA ALA A 178 -34.39 3.11 1.46
C ALA A 178 -34.86 3.54 0.07
N ALA A 179 -34.29 2.96 -0.99
CA ALA A 179 -34.72 3.21 -2.38
C ALA A 179 -36.16 2.72 -2.63
N ALA A 180 -36.51 1.51 -2.17
CA ALA A 180 -37.87 0.98 -2.28
C ALA A 180 -38.89 1.83 -1.49
N ALA A 181 -38.51 2.33 -0.31
CA ALA A 181 -39.36 3.22 0.48
C ALA A 181 -39.56 4.59 -0.20
N ALA A 182 -38.52 5.14 -0.83
CA ALA A 182 -38.61 6.37 -1.60
C ALA A 182 -39.49 6.22 -2.85
N GLU A 183 -39.40 5.08 -3.53
CA GLU A 183 -40.23 4.75 -4.70
C GLU A 183 -41.71 4.56 -4.32
N ALA A 184 -41.98 3.90 -3.19
CA ALA A 184 -43.34 3.79 -2.64
C ALA A 184 -43.92 5.14 -2.18
N ALA A 185 -43.10 6.04 -1.63
CA ALA A 185 -43.50 7.39 -1.27
C ALA A 185 -43.79 8.26 -2.52
N ALA A 186 -43.03 8.08 -3.60
CA ALA A 186 -43.29 8.75 -4.87
C ALA A 186 -44.57 8.23 -5.57
N ALA A 187 -44.86 6.93 -5.47
CA ALA A 187 -46.08 6.34 -6.00
C ALA A 187 -47.35 6.81 -5.25
N THR A 188 -47.26 7.04 -3.94
CA THR A 188 -48.38 7.57 -3.14
C THR A 188 -48.62 9.07 -3.31
N ALA A 189 -47.63 9.83 -3.79
CA ALA A 189 -47.79 11.24 -4.12
C ALA A 189 -48.46 11.51 -5.49
N THR A 190 -48.55 10.50 -6.36
CA THR A 190 -49.14 10.64 -7.71
C THR A 190 -50.61 10.24 -7.81
N ASP A 191 -51.22 9.71 -6.74
CA ASP A 191 -52.65 9.35 -6.67
C ASP A 191 -53.53 10.43 -5.99
N GLY A 192 -52.94 11.57 -5.59
CA GLY A 192 -53.65 12.74 -5.05
C GLY A 192 -54.15 13.68 -6.15
N GLY A 193 -55.03 13.21 -7.04
CA GLY A 193 -55.64 14.02 -8.11
C GLY A 193 -56.57 15.10 -7.57
N ALA A 194 -56.16 16.36 -7.76
CA ALA A 194 -56.83 17.58 -7.35
C ALA A 194 -58.19 17.81 -8.04
N GLU A 195 -59.19 18.22 -7.25
CA GLU A 195 -60.43 18.85 -7.73
C GLU A 195 -60.11 20.27 -8.24
N PRO A 196 -60.60 20.70 -9.42
CA PRO A 196 -60.20 21.99 -10.01
C PRO A 196 -60.85 23.17 -9.25
N PRO A 197 -60.11 24.25 -8.97
CA PRO A 197 -60.67 25.40 -8.26
C PRO A 197 -61.57 26.24 -9.19
N THR A 198 -62.85 26.35 -8.85
CA THR A 198 -63.76 27.35 -9.41
C THR A 198 -63.36 28.74 -8.93
N THR A 199 -63.07 29.63 -9.87
CA THR A 199 -62.73 31.05 -9.64
C THR A 199 -64.01 31.86 -9.38
N PRO A 200 -64.11 32.64 -8.30
CA PRO A 200 -65.10 33.71 -8.20
C PRO A 200 -64.51 35.02 -8.75
N THR A 201 -65.21 35.59 -9.73
CA THR A 201 -65.02 36.92 -10.32
C THR A 201 -65.19 38.02 -9.26
N PRO A 202 -64.37 39.09 -9.23
CA PRO A 202 -64.59 40.22 -8.34
C PRO A 202 -65.41 41.35 -9.01
N GLU A 203 -65.95 42.22 -8.15
CA GLU A 203 -66.46 43.59 -8.37
C GLU A 203 -67.97 43.79 -8.62
N GLY A 204 -68.54 44.73 -7.84
CA GLY A 204 -69.82 45.38 -8.11
C GLY A 204 -70.52 46.00 -6.88
N ASP A 205 -70.18 47.25 -6.58
CA ASP A 205 -70.97 48.35 -5.97
C ASP A 205 -72.26 48.09 -5.15
N ALA A 206 -72.25 48.57 -3.89
CA ALA A 206 -73.21 49.50 -3.24
C ALA A 206 -73.29 49.30 -1.71
#